data_AF-A0AB36ZSB6-F1
#
_entry.id   AF-A0AB36ZSB6-F1
#
_cell.length_a   1.000
_cell.length_b   1.000
_cell.length_c   1.000
_cell.angle_alpha   90.00
_cell.angle_beta   90.00
_cell.angle_gamma   90.00
#
_symmetry.space_group_name_H-M   'P 1'
#
loop_
_entity.id
_entity.type
_entity.pdbx_description
1 polymer ?
#
loop_
_entity_poly.entity_id
_entity_poly.type
_entity_poly.pdbx_seq_one_letter_code
_entity_poly.pdbx_strand_id
1 'polypeptide(L)' 'MNYDLDEALSKIDDVEVYECSSFTKLAEQFCDEGLFGEIPAHLETYIDYEAMGRDLSFDYDIYRDKIYRVS' A
#
# COMPACT_ATOMS: atom_id res chain seq x y z
N MET A 1 27.63 4.80 -2.24
CA MET A 1 27.61 4.99 -3.71
C MET A 1 26.89 6.30 -3.96
N ASN A 2 27.47 7.21 -4.75
CA ASN A 2 26.84 8.47 -5.09
C ASN A 2 26.08 8.24 -6.40
N TYR A 3 24.76 8.11 -6.32
CA TYR A 3 23.92 7.97 -7.51
C TYR A 3 23.94 9.29 -8.29
N ASP A 4 24.05 9.21 -9.61
CA ASP A 4 23.84 10.37 -10.48
C ASP A 4 22.36 10.77 -10.45
N LEU A 5 22.06 12.06 -10.66
CA LEU A 5 20.70 12.59 -10.51
C LEU A 5 19.72 11.89 -11.46
N ASP A 6 20.16 11.62 -12.69
CA ASP A 6 19.35 10.92 -13.69
C ASP A 6 19.10 9.45 -13.31
N GLU A 7 20.06 8.80 -12.63
CA GLU A 7 19.92 7.42 -12.15
C GLU A 7 19.03 7.32 -10.89
N ALA A 8 19.00 8.37 -10.06
CA ALA A 8 18.06 8.47 -8.94
C ALA A 8 16.63 8.75 -9.43
N LEU A 9 16.48 9.57 -10.48
CA LEU A 9 15.19 9.86 -11.11
C LEU A 9 14.63 8.66 -11.89
N SER A 10 15.48 7.82 -12.50
CA SER A 10 15.00 6.62 -13.19
C SER A 10 14.47 5.54 -12.24
N LYS A 11 14.90 5.54 -10.98
CA LYS A 11 14.38 4.65 -9.93
C LYS A 11 13.11 5.16 -9.24
N ILE A 12 12.70 6.41 -9.51
CA ILE A 12 11.43 6.94 -9.01
C ILE A 12 10.23 6.22 -9.62
N ASP A 13 10.38 5.68 -10.85
CA ASP A 13 9.32 4.92 -11.51
C ASP A 13 9.02 3.57 -10.82
N ASP A 14 9.94 3.05 -10.00
CA ASP A 14 9.76 1.82 -9.21
C ASP A 14 9.11 2.09 -7.84
N VAL A 15 8.41 3.21 -7.68
CA VAL A 15 7.71 3.55 -6.43
C VAL A 15 6.20 3.52 -6.62
N GLU A 16 5.54 2.60 -5.94
CA GLU A 16 4.08 2.58 -5.82
C GLU A 16 3.66 3.57 -4.72
N VAL A 17 2.66 4.42 -4.97
CA VAL A 17 2.18 5.42 -4.00
C VAL A 17 0.66 5.38 -3.90
N TYR A 18 0.16 5.39 -2.67
CA TYR A 18 -1.24 5.34 -2.30
C TYR A 18 -1.60 6.53 -1.40
N GLU A 19 -2.69 7.22 -1.71
CA GLU A 19 -3.21 8.36 -0.94
C GLU A 19 -4.07 7.86 0.24
N CYS A 20 -3.42 7.18 1.19
CA CYS A 20 -4.06 6.59 2.37
C CYS A 20 -3.45 7.15 3.66
N SER A 21 -4.29 7.49 4.63
CA SER A 21 -3.86 8.01 5.93
C SER A 21 -3.46 6.94 6.95
N SER A 22 -3.70 5.65 6.66
CA SER A 22 -3.31 4.53 7.51
C SER A 22 -3.23 3.22 6.73
N PHE A 23 -2.49 2.24 7.26
CA PHE A 23 -2.40 0.90 6.64
C PHE A 23 -3.73 0.14 6.65
N THR A 24 -4.63 0.41 7.60
CA THR A 24 -6.00 -0.11 7.56
C THR A 24 -6.75 0.39 6.33
N LYS A 25 -6.59 1.68 5.98
CA LYS A 25 -7.19 2.25 4.77
C LYS A 25 -6.58 1.68 3.49
N LEU A 26 -5.28 1.37 3.50
CA LEU A 26 -4.66 0.65 2.39
C LEU A 26 -5.25 -0.75 2.22
N ALA A 27 -5.46 -1.48 3.32
CA ALA A 27 -6.07 -2.81 3.27
C ALA A 27 -7.52 -2.78 2.76
N GLU A 28 -8.33 -1.82 3.23
CA GLU A 28 -9.67 -1.57 2.69
C GLU A 28 -9.61 -1.30 1.18
N GLN A 29 -8.74 -0.39 0.74
CA GLN A 29 -8.57 -0.06 -0.69
C GLN A 29 -8.17 -1.28 -1.53
N PHE A 30 -7.25 -2.12 -1.04
CA PHE A 30 -6.82 -3.32 -1.77
C PHE A 30 -7.95 -4.34 -1.93
N CYS A 31 -8.81 -4.46 -0.91
CA CYS A 31 -10.02 -5.27 -0.97
C CYS A 31 -11.04 -4.68 -1.96
N ASP A 32 -11.27 -3.38 -1.93
CA ASP A 32 -12.18 -2.67 -2.84
C ASP A 32 -11.73 -2.77 -4.30
N GLU A 33 -10.42 -2.72 -4.54
CA GLU A 33 -9.80 -2.90 -5.87
C GLU A 33 -9.75 -4.37 -6.32
N GLY A 34 -10.14 -5.31 -5.45
CA GLY A 34 -10.16 -6.74 -5.76
C GLY A 34 -8.78 -7.38 -5.86
N LEU A 35 -7.73 -6.78 -5.26
CA LEU A 35 -6.36 -7.33 -5.26
C LEU A 35 -6.27 -8.67 -4.53
N PHE A 36 -7.20 -8.94 -3.61
CA PHE A 36 -7.37 -10.21 -2.91
C PHE A 36 -8.51 -11.07 -3.46
N GLY A 37 -9.04 -10.72 -4.65
CA GLY A 37 -10.26 -11.28 -5.22
C GLY A 37 -11.54 -10.55 -4.76
N GLU A 38 -12.68 -10.93 -5.33
CA GLU A 38 -13.97 -10.36 -4.95
C GLU A 38 -14.41 -10.87 -3.58
N ILE A 39 -14.64 -9.95 -2.64
CA ILE A 39 -15.19 -10.26 -1.32
C ILE A 39 -16.73 -10.21 -1.39
N PRO A 40 -17.44 -11.30 -1.06
CA PRO A 40 -18.89 -11.26 -0.95
C PRO A 40 -19.34 -10.26 0.13
N ALA A 41 -20.36 -9.45 -0.17
CA ALA A 41 -20.86 -8.40 0.74
C ALA A 41 -21.25 -8.89 2.16
N HIS A 42 -21.64 -10.16 2.29
CA HIS A 42 -21.98 -10.74 3.59
C HIS A 42 -20.75 -11.14 4.42
N LEU A 43 -19.55 -11.15 3.83
CA LEU A 43 -18.27 -11.41 4.50
C LEU A 43 -17.47 -10.12 4.77
N GLU A 44 -17.79 -9.02 4.09
CA GLU A 44 -17.06 -7.74 4.18
C GLU A 44 -16.90 -7.23 5.62
N THR A 45 -17.95 -7.36 6.44
CA THR A 45 -17.95 -6.92 7.85
C THR A 45 -17.23 -7.89 8.80
N TYR A 46 -16.77 -9.04 8.30
CA TYR A 46 -16.03 -10.04 9.09
C TYR A 46 -14.52 -9.99 8.83
N ILE A 47 -14.07 -9.13 7.92
CA ILE A 47 -12.65 -8.98 7.60
C ILE A 47 -11.99 -8.07 8.64
N ASP A 48 -10.87 -8.53 9.18
CA ASP A 48 -10.02 -7.74 10.06
C ASP A 48 -9.01 -6.94 9.24
N TYR A 49 -9.45 -5.76 8.79
CA TYR A 49 -8.60 -4.85 8.00
C TYR A 49 -7.42 -4.29 8.81
N GLU A 50 -7.49 -4.26 10.14
CA GLU A 50 -6.37 -3.81 10.98
C GLU A 50 -5.24 -4.85 10.98
N ALA A 51 -5.59 -6.14 11.07
CA ALA A 51 -4.62 -7.22 10.96
C ALA A 51 -3.97 -7.22 9.56
N MET A 52 -4.76 -7.10 8.50
CA MET A 52 -4.23 -6.99 7.13
C MET A 52 -3.34 -5.76 6.94
N GLY A 53 -3.75 -4.60 7.45
CA GLY A 53 -2.94 -3.38 7.39
C GLY A 53 -1.62 -3.53 8.14
N ARG A 54 -1.61 -4.23 9.28
CA ARG A 54 -0.37 -4.55 10.00
C ARG A 54 0.56 -5.41 9.16
N ASP A 55 0.05 -6.40 8.44
CA ASP A 55 0.87 -7.22 7.53
C ASP A 55 1.44 -6.37 6.38
N LEU A 56 0.63 -5.50 5.78
CA LEU A 56 1.09 -4.56 4.74
C LEU A 56 2.19 -3.60 5.25
N SER A 57 2.18 -3.23 6.53
CA SER A 57 3.20 -2.34 7.10
C SER A 57 4.63 -2.93 7.14
N PHE A 58 4.80 -4.22 6.83
CA PHE A 58 6.13 -4.82 6.69
C PHE A 58 6.74 -4.62 5.29
N ASP A 59 5.91 -4.36 4.28
CA ASP A 59 6.32 -4.18 2.89
C ASP A 59 6.18 -2.73 2.40
N TYR A 60 5.41 -1.91 3.12
CA TYR A 60 5.08 -0.53 2.77
C TYR A 60 5.48 0.45 3.88
N ASP A 61 5.88 1.66 3.49
CA ASP A 61 6.22 2.77 4.38
C ASP A 61 5.19 3.91 4.31
N ILE A 62 5.07 4.69 5.39
CA ILE A 62 4.18 5.86 5.44
C ILE A 62 4.97 7.15 5.61
N TYR A 63 4.69 8.15 4.76
CA TYR A 63 5.21 9.50 4.89
C TYR A 63 4.09 10.53 4.75
N ARG A 64 3.81 11.24 5.85
CA ARG A 64 2.62 12.11 5.98
C ARG A 64 1.35 11.30 5.75
N ASP A 65 0.55 11.64 4.74
CA ASP A 65 -0.72 10.99 4.41
C ASP A 65 -0.61 10.10 3.16
N LYS A 66 0.60 9.62 2.85
CA LYS A 66 0.88 8.75 1.71
C LYS A 66 1.57 7.48 2.17
N ILE A 67 1.12 6.36 1.64
CA ILE A 67 1.79 5.07 1.79
C ILE A 67 2.49 4.74 0.49
N TYR A 68 3.70 4.22 0.56
CA TYR A 68 4.47 3.87 -0.63
C TYR A 68 5.28 2.60 -0.43
N ARG A 69 5.64 1.96 -1.54
CA ARG A 69 6.58 0.85 -1.60
C ARG A 69 7.57 1.09 -2.71
N VAL A 70 8.84 0.82 -2.44
CA VAL A 70 9.90 0.82 -3.46
C VAL A 70 10.10 -0.63 -3.90
N SER A 71 9.91 -0.90 -5.20
CA SER A 71 10.10 -2.23 -5.79
C SER A 71 11.54 -2.51 -6.23
#